data_AF-A0A9W8J0T8-F1
#
_entry.id   AF-A0A9W8J0T8-F1
#
_cell.length_a   1.000
_cell.length_b   1.000
_cell.length_c   1.000
_cell.angle_alpha   90.00
_cell.angle_beta   90.00
_cell.angle_gamma   90.00
#
_symmetry.space_group_name_H-M   'P 1'
#
loop_
_entity.id
_entity.type
_entity.pdbx_description
1 polymer ?
#
loop_
_entity_poly.entity_id
_entity_poly.type
_entity_poly.pdbx_seq_one_letter_code
_entity_poly.pdbx_strand_id
1 'polypeptide(L)'
;MVGLRNAGIVLANTCGPCIGQWDGQDVKKDENNTTDVPSGYDHVELSFQPPPEDRTIINVAIDCKSDRLQLWTGAPTDFPILMKIEGKYTSGHVPAGGPGTKNRAIGAIGFENNEANDVKNQITGKYGAIPSPQTTAYYIP
;
A
#
# COMPACT_ATOMS: atom_id res chain seq x y z
N MET A 1 -1.90 -23.16 -20.75
CA MET A 1 -1.24 -22.34 -21.79
C MET A 1 -2.29 -21.97 -22.82
N VAL A 2 -2.92 -20.79 -22.70
CA VAL A 2 -3.72 -20.14 -23.75
C VAL A 2 -3.41 -18.66 -23.63
N GLY A 3 -2.70 -18.12 -24.63
CA GLY A 3 -2.27 -16.73 -24.67
C GLY A 3 -3.32 -15.84 -25.30
N LEU A 4 -3.55 -14.67 -24.71
CA LEU A 4 -4.19 -13.56 -25.42
C LEU A 4 -3.17 -12.97 -26.39
N ARG A 5 -3.34 -13.27 -27.67
CA ARG A 5 -2.74 -12.53 -28.78
C ARG A 5 -3.79 -11.57 -29.33
N ASN A 6 -3.34 -10.33 -29.47
CA ASN A 6 -3.84 -9.29 -30.38
C ASN A 6 -5.07 -8.47 -29.95
N ALA A 7 -4.76 -7.19 -29.70
CA ALA A 7 -5.56 -6.01 -30.05
C ALA A 7 -6.94 -5.85 -29.40
N GLY A 8 -6.98 -5.81 -28.07
CA GLY A 8 -8.02 -5.04 -27.39
C GLY A 8 -7.63 -3.56 -27.37
N ILE A 9 -8.32 -2.69 -28.10
CA ILE A 9 -8.32 -1.27 -27.76
C ILE A 9 -9.05 -1.17 -26.42
N VAL A 10 -8.34 -0.78 -25.36
CA VAL A 10 -8.98 -0.38 -24.10
C VAL A 10 -9.62 0.98 -24.35
N LEU A 11 -10.87 0.99 -24.80
CA LEU A 11 -11.72 2.17 -24.75
C LEU A 11 -12.17 2.33 -23.29
N ALA A 12 -11.37 3.00 -22.48
CA ALA A 12 -11.85 3.51 -21.21
C ALA A 12 -12.92 4.57 -21.53
N ASN A 13 -14.19 4.20 -21.39
CA ASN A 13 -15.29 5.16 -21.31
C ASN A 13 -15.15 5.91 -19.99
N THR A 14 -14.39 6.99 -20.02
CA THR A 14 -14.34 7.97 -18.94
C THR A 14 -14.37 9.35 -19.56
N CYS A 15 -15.56 9.68 -20.05
CA CYS A 15 -16.13 11.03 -20.01
C CYS A 15 -17.66 10.91 -20.17
N GLY A 16 -18.28 10.13 -19.29
CA GLY A 16 -19.65 10.42 -18.85
C GLY A 16 -19.59 11.63 -17.90
N PRO A 17 -20.64 12.47 -17.84
CA PRO A 17 -20.60 13.69 -17.07
C PRO A 17 -20.25 13.39 -15.62
N CYS A 18 -19.29 14.16 -15.14
CA CYS A 18 -18.70 14.11 -13.82
C CYS A 18 -19.76 13.95 -12.72
N ILE A 19 -19.35 13.29 -11.65
CA ILE A 19 -19.90 13.45 -10.30
C ILE A 19 -20.26 14.92 -10.08
N GLY A 20 -21.57 15.22 -10.02
CA GLY A 20 -22.11 16.55 -9.75
C GLY A 20 -22.59 17.34 -10.98
N GLN A 21 -23.62 16.84 -11.68
CA GLN A 21 -24.52 17.72 -12.40
C GLN A 21 -25.94 17.46 -11.89
N TRP A 22 -26.32 18.18 -10.83
CA TRP A 22 -27.69 18.26 -10.31
C TRP A 22 -28.32 19.55 -10.84
N ASP A 23 -28.69 19.55 -12.12
CA ASP A 23 -29.75 20.44 -12.59
C ASP A 23 -30.73 19.60 -13.39
N GLY A 24 -31.59 18.90 -12.66
CA GLY A 24 -32.71 18.16 -13.21
C GLY A 24 -33.84 19.11 -13.56
N GLN A 25 -33.72 19.82 -14.67
CA GLN A 25 -34.81 20.68 -15.17
C GLN A 25 -36.01 19.89 -15.72
N ASP A 26 -35.89 18.56 -15.83
CA ASP A 26 -36.91 17.70 -16.44
C ASP A 26 -37.64 16.77 -15.44
N VAL A 27 -37.42 16.92 -14.13
CA VAL A 27 -38.07 16.07 -13.12
C VAL A 27 -39.22 16.83 -12.45
N LYS A 28 -40.46 16.35 -12.61
CA LYS A 28 -41.62 16.90 -11.90
C LYS A 28 -41.42 16.74 -10.39
N LYS A 29 -41.63 17.83 -9.66
CA LYS A 29 -41.29 18.01 -8.24
C LYS A 29 -42.33 17.40 -7.28
N ASP A 30 -42.96 16.27 -7.60
CA ASP A 30 -44.12 15.78 -6.83
C ASP A 30 -44.00 14.33 -6.35
N GLU A 31 -42.79 13.77 -6.27
CA GLU A 31 -42.60 12.42 -5.75
C GLU A 31 -41.52 12.44 -4.68
N ASN A 32 -41.92 12.17 -3.44
CA ASN A 32 -41.04 12.00 -2.28
C ASN A 32 -40.09 10.82 -2.50
N ASN A 33 -39.01 11.04 -3.26
CA ASN A 33 -37.95 10.06 -3.47
C ASN A 33 -36.96 10.09 -2.31
N THR A 34 -37.39 9.57 -1.16
CA THR A 34 -36.48 9.16 -0.08
C THR A 34 -36.94 7.82 0.49
N THR A 35 -36.78 6.75 -0.29
CA THR A 35 -36.87 5.37 0.20
C THR A 35 -35.70 4.49 -0.25
N ASP A 36 -34.55 5.08 -0.61
CA ASP A 36 -33.30 4.36 -0.92
C ASP A 36 -32.50 3.91 0.32
N VAL A 37 -33.18 3.73 1.45
CA VAL A 37 -32.60 3.05 2.62
C VAL A 37 -33.24 1.67 2.69
N PRO A 38 -32.55 0.60 2.29
CA PRO A 38 -33.02 -0.76 2.50
C PRO A 38 -33.40 -0.96 3.97
N SER A 39 -34.64 -1.39 4.23
CA SER A 39 -35.04 -1.84 5.56
C SER A 39 -34.14 -3.01 5.98
N GLY A 40 -33.43 -2.87 7.11
CA GLY A 40 -32.45 -3.87 7.56
C GLY A 40 -31.17 -3.34 8.23
N TYR A 41 -30.98 -2.02 8.33
CA TYR A 41 -29.91 -1.41 9.14
C TYR A 41 -30.14 -1.49 10.66
N ASP A 42 -31.10 -2.29 11.11
CA ASP A 42 -31.49 -2.41 12.53
C ASP A 42 -30.69 -3.48 13.29
N HIS A 43 -29.79 -4.20 12.61
CA HIS A 43 -28.89 -5.16 13.23
C HIS A 43 -27.54 -4.52 13.51
N VAL A 44 -27.52 -3.60 14.48
CA VAL A 44 -26.28 -3.10 15.06
C VAL A 44 -25.81 -4.14 16.07
N GLU A 45 -25.10 -5.18 15.62
CA GLU A 45 -24.16 -5.82 16.53
C GLU A 45 -23.22 -4.70 17.00
N LEU A 46 -23.25 -4.39 18.30
CA LEU A 46 -22.39 -3.38 18.89
C LEU A 46 -20.96 -3.91 18.86
N SER A 47 -20.29 -3.74 17.72
CA SER A 47 -18.88 -4.08 17.51
C SER A 47 -17.93 -3.10 18.20
N PHE A 48 -18.48 -2.07 18.85
CA PHE A 48 -17.72 -1.06 19.56
C PHE A 48 -17.44 -1.51 20.98
N GLN A 49 -16.15 -1.64 21.31
CA GLN A 49 -15.70 -1.80 22.68
C GLN A 49 -15.20 -0.43 23.17
N PRO A 50 -15.90 0.23 24.11
CA PRO A 50 -15.38 1.44 24.72
C PRO A 50 -14.13 1.12 25.55
N PRO A 51 -13.16 2.04 25.64
CA PRO A 51 -12.05 1.87 26.56
C PRO A 51 -12.56 1.83 28.01
N PRO A 52 -11.94 1.06 28.91
CA PRO A 52 -12.30 1.08 30.32
C PRO A 52 -12.01 2.44 30.96
N GLU A 53 -12.78 2.77 32.01
CA GLU A 53 -12.63 4.02 32.77
C GLU A 53 -11.27 4.10 33.47
N ASP A 54 -10.87 3.01 34.13
CA ASP A 54 -9.52 2.86 34.66
C ASP A 54 -8.60 2.25 33.59
N ARG A 55 -7.57 2.99 33.18
CA ARG A 55 -6.60 2.54 32.17
C ARG A 55 -5.35 1.91 32.79
N THR A 56 -5.18 1.98 34.11
CA THR A 56 -4.02 1.42 34.81
C THR A 56 -4.03 -0.11 34.85
N ILE A 57 -5.21 -0.71 34.63
CA ILE A 57 -5.40 -2.16 34.54
C ILE A 57 -4.95 -2.77 33.19
N ILE A 58 -4.73 -1.96 32.15
CA ILE A 58 -4.34 -2.47 30.84
C ILE A 58 -2.81 -2.49 30.74
N ASN A 59 -2.26 -3.70 30.55
CA ASN A 59 -0.86 -3.90 30.19
C ASN A 59 -0.74 -4.36 28.74
N VAL A 60 -0.10 -3.56 27.90
CA VAL A 60 0.23 -3.93 26.52
C VAL A 60 1.69 -4.33 26.46
N ALA A 61 1.94 -5.63 26.27
CA ALA A 61 3.28 -6.18 26.12
C ALA A 61 3.51 -6.69 24.70
N ILE A 62 4.70 -6.46 24.16
CA ILE A 62 5.16 -7.00 22.88
C ILE A 62 6.17 -8.10 23.18
N ASP A 63 5.87 -9.33 22.76
CA ASP A 63 6.79 -10.46 22.88
C ASP A 63 8.00 -10.24 21.97
N CYS A 64 9.21 -10.47 22.49
CA CYS A 64 10.45 -10.39 21.71
C CYS A 64 10.55 -11.46 20.62
N LYS A 65 9.73 -12.52 20.67
CA LYS A 65 9.61 -13.57 19.65
C LYS A 65 8.43 -13.37 18.70
N SER A 66 7.75 -12.22 18.77
CA SER A 66 6.59 -11.95 17.92
C SER A 66 7.00 -11.69 16.47
N ASP A 67 6.47 -12.48 15.54
CA ASP A 67 6.63 -12.27 14.10
C ASP A 67 5.65 -11.22 13.52
N ARG A 68 4.79 -10.62 14.37
CA ARG A 68 3.72 -9.69 13.96
C ARG A 68 3.88 -8.28 14.51
N LEU A 69 4.47 -8.14 15.69
CA LEU A 69 4.60 -6.86 16.42
C LEU A 69 6.06 -6.71 16.86
N GLN A 70 6.65 -5.54 16.61
CA GLN A 70 8.02 -5.22 17.00
C GLN A 70 8.05 -3.83 17.63
N LEU A 71 8.80 -3.66 18.72
CA LEU A 71 9.10 -2.35 19.27
C LEU A 71 10.08 -1.63 18.35
N TRP A 72 9.86 -0.34 18.11
CA TRP A 72 10.83 0.47 17.39
C TRP A 72 11.99 0.86 18.32
N THR A 73 13.19 0.45 17.96
CA THR A 73 14.42 0.69 18.75
C THR A 73 15.19 1.95 18.32
N GLY A 74 14.59 2.78 17.45
CA GLY A 74 15.23 3.97 16.87
C GLY A 74 15.80 3.70 15.47
N ALA A 75 16.25 4.77 14.81
CA ALA A 75 16.91 4.69 13.51
C ALA A 75 18.43 4.85 13.68
N PRO A 76 19.26 4.18 12.86
CA PRO A 76 20.70 4.42 12.84
C PRO A 76 21.01 5.89 12.49
N THR A 77 22.14 6.43 12.93
CA THR A 77 22.54 7.82 12.62
C THR A 77 23.22 7.97 11.26
N ASP A 78 23.69 6.87 10.68
CA ASP A 78 24.32 6.84 9.36
C ASP A 78 23.36 6.16 8.36
N PHE A 79 23.12 6.84 7.23
CA PHE A 79 22.15 6.42 6.22
C PHE A 79 22.82 6.35 4.85
N PRO A 80 23.39 5.20 4.48
CA PRO A 80 23.85 5.01 3.11
C PRO A 80 22.67 5.13 2.15
N ILE A 81 22.95 5.63 0.94
CA ILE A 81 21.94 5.68 -0.12
C ILE A 81 21.80 4.27 -0.67
N LEU A 82 20.63 3.66 -0.50
CA LEU A 82 20.36 2.33 -1.04
C LEU A 82 20.35 2.34 -2.57
N MET A 83 19.54 3.20 -3.18
CA MET A 83 19.41 3.31 -4.64
C MET A 83 18.97 4.72 -5.00
N LYS A 84 19.50 5.26 -6.09
CA LYS A 84 18.93 6.43 -6.76
C LYS A 84 17.97 5.96 -7.85
N ILE A 85 16.74 6.46 -7.84
CA ILE A 85 15.70 6.04 -8.78
C ILE A 85 15.68 6.97 -9.98
N GLU A 86 15.55 6.40 -11.17
CA GLU A 86 15.34 7.13 -12.40
C GLU A 86 13.86 7.26 -12.74
N GLY A 87 13.45 8.48 -13.13
CA GLY A 87 12.10 8.73 -13.61
C GLY A 87 11.02 8.60 -12.52
N LYS A 88 9.88 8.00 -12.90
CA LYS A 88 8.67 7.98 -12.08
C LYS A 88 8.75 6.89 -11.01
N TYR A 89 8.48 7.27 -9.77
CA TYR A 89 8.31 6.34 -8.66
C TYR A 89 6.91 6.49 -8.06
N THR A 90 6.17 5.37 -8.00
CA THR A 90 4.80 5.27 -7.46
C THR A 90 4.69 4.10 -6.50
N SER A 91 3.62 4.06 -5.71
CA SER A 91 3.32 2.95 -4.80
C SER A 91 3.29 1.58 -5.48
N GLY A 92 2.98 1.50 -6.79
CA GLY A 92 3.03 0.24 -7.53
C GLY A 92 4.44 -0.37 -7.67
N HIS A 93 5.51 0.42 -7.49
CA HIS A 93 6.90 -0.06 -7.50
C HIS A 93 7.34 -0.62 -6.14
N VAL A 94 6.50 -0.45 -5.11
CA VAL A 94 6.65 -1.07 -3.79
C VAL A 94 5.59 -2.17 -3.69
N PRO A 95 5.96 -3.46 -3.86
CA PRO A 95 4.98 -4.52 -3.84
C PRO A 95 4.20 -4.51 -2.52
N ALA A 96 2.88 -4.48 -2.64
CA ALA A 96 1.97 -4.48 -1.50
C ALA A 96 1.97 -5.84 -0.74
N GLY A 97 2.52 -6.91 -1.33
CA GLY A 97 2.47 -8.24 -0.74
C GLY A 97 3.42 -9.27 -1.36
N GLY A 98 3.64 -10.34 -0.58
CA GLY A 98 4.58 -11.44 -0.86
C GLY A 98 5.60 -11.62 0.28
N PRO A 99 5.95 -12.86 0.67
CA PRO A 99 7.04 -13.08 1.62
C PRO A 99 8.33 -12.42 1.13
N GLY A 100 8.91 -11.54 1.95
CA GLY A 100 10.17 -10.86 1.62
C GLY A 100 10.07 -9.68 0.66
N THR A 101 8.94 -9.39 0.00
CA THR A 101 8.82 -8.25 -0.95
C THR A 101 8.13 -7.02 -0.37
N LYS A 102 7.47 -7.18 0.78
CA LYS A 102 6.70 -6.10 1.42
C LYS A 102 7.58 -4.88 1.69
N ASN A 103 7.06 -3.71 1.34
CA ASN A 103 7.66 -2.40 1.64
C ASN A 103 9.07 -2.19 1.06
N ARG A 104 9.41 -2.87 -0.04
CA ARG A 104 10.72 -2.75 -0.72
C ARG A 104 10.59 -2.17 -2.11
N ALA A 105 11.56 -1.36 -2.54
CA ALA A 105 11.57 -0.68 -3.84
C ALA A 105 11.97 -1.61 -5.02
N ILE A 106 11.40 -2.81 -5.07
CA ILE A 106 11.76 -3.87 -6.03
C ILE A 106 11.42 -3.47 -7.48
N GLY A 107 10.34 -2.72 -7.68
CA GLY A 107 9.94 -2.27 -9.01
C GLY A 107 10.63 -1.00 -9.50
N ALA A 108 11.41 -0.32 -8.67
CA ALA A 108 12.05 0.93 -9.03
C ALA A 108 13.19 0.69 -10.04
N ILE A 109 13.33 1.58 -11.03
CA ILE A 109 14.46 1.56 -11.96
C ILE A 109 15.63 2.35 -11.36
N GLY A 110 16.77 1.68 -11.22
CA GLY A 110 18.00 2.30 -10.74
C GLY A 110 18.60 3.25 -11.77
N PHE A 111 19.02 4.44 -11.33
CA PHE A 111 19.70 5.44 -12.17
C PHE A 111 21.09 4.99 -12.63
N GLU A 112 21.77 4.13 -11.86
CA GLU A 112 23.14 3.72 -12.16
C GLU A 112 23.22 2.67 -13.27
N ASN A 113 22.25 1.75 -13.33
CA ASN A 113 22.26 0.59 -14.22
C ASN A 113 21.00 0.48 -15.11
N ASN A 114 19.99 1.33 -14.94
CA ASN A 114 18.70 1.23 -15.63
C ASN A 114 17.95 -0.10 -15.39
N GLU A 115 18.25 -0.80 -14.30
CA GLU A 115 17.63 -2.09 -13.96
C GLU A 115 16.71 -1.99 -12.74
N ALA A 116 15.66 -2.83 -12.73
CA ALA A 116 14.80 -3.02 -11.57
C ALA A 116 15.38 -4.09 -10.65
N ASN A 117 15.29 -3.88 -9.33
CA ASN A 117 15.72 -4.85 -8.34
C ASN A 117 17.18 -5.31 -8.48
N ASP A 118 18.07 -4.45 -8.94
CA ASP A 118 19.51 -4.71 -8.98
C ASP A 118 20.28 -3.50 -8.45
N VAL A 119 20.77 -3.61 -7.22
CA VAL A 119 21.35 -2.51 -6.45
C VAL A 119 22.78 -2.82 -6.07
N LYS A 120 23.66 -1.84 -6.24
CA LYS A 120 25.04 -1.93 -5.79
C LYS A 120 25.14 -1.79 -4.27
N ASN A 121 25.67 -2.80 -3.59
CA ASN A 121 26.08 -2.67 -2.20
C ASN A 121 27.31 -1.75 -2.11
N GLN A 122 27.20 -0.67 -1.34
CA GLN A 122 28.26 0.33 -1.21
C GLN A 122 29.53 -0.16 -0.49
N ILE A 123 29.42 -1.20 0.34
CA ILE A 123 30.54 -1.80 1.08
C ILE A 123 31.29 -2.81 0.22
N THR A 124 30.56 -3.70 -0.47
CA THR A 124 31.17 -4.80 -1.25
C THR A 124 31.38 -4.48 -2.72
N GLY A 125 30.72 -3.43 -3.23
CA GLY A 125 30.71 -3.04 -4.63
C GLY A 125 29.91 -3.98 -5.54
N LYS A 126 29.32 -5.06 -5.00
CA LYS A 126 28.57 -6.06 -5.76
C LYS A 126 27.11 -5.65 -5.92
N TYR A 127 26.55 -5.98 -7.07
CA TYR A 127 25.14 -5.82 -7.37
C TYR A 127 24.31 -6.99 -6.82
N GLY A 128 23.04 -6.75 -6.51
CA GLY A 128 22.11 -7.77 -6.07
C GLY A 128 20.68 -7.28 -5.85
N ALA A 129 19.79 -8.25 -5.64
CA ALA A 129 18.36 -8.01 -5.44
C ALA A 129 18.01 -7.45 -4.07
N ILE A 130 16.86 -6.79 -3.96
CA ILE A 130 16.20 -6.41 -2.71
C ILE A 130 15.06 -7.41 -2.44
N PRO A 131 15.01 -8.13 -1.30
CA PRO A 131 16.08 -8.41 -0.36
C PRO A 131 17.13 -9.35 -0.94
N SER A 132 18.38 -9.08 -0.61
CA SER A 132 19.38 -10.13 -0.54
C SER A 132 20.34 -9.83 0.62
N PRO A 133 20.98 -10.84 1.21
CA PRO A 133 22.07 -10.63 2.18
C PRO A 133 23.17 -9.73 1.61
N GLN A 134 23.36 -9.76 0.29
CA GLN A 134 24.33 -8.95 -0.41
C GLN A 134 23.94 -7.47 -0.45
N THR A 135 22.70 -7.05 -0.24
CA THR A 135 22.26 -5.63 -0.34
C THR A 135 21.55 -5.10 0.90
N THR A 136 21.00 -5.96 1.75
CA THR A 136 20.10 -5.56 2.86
C THR A 136 20.62 -5.89 4.26
N ALA A 137 21.86 -6.38 4.38
CA ALA A 137 22.51 -6.69 5.66
C ALA A 137 22.60 -5.52 6.66
N TYR A 138 22.30 -4.29 6.24
CA TYR A 138 22.32 -3.09 7.07
C TYR A 138 20.95 -2.54 7.49
N TYR A 139 19.85 -3.08 6.95
CA TYR A 139 18.54 -2.39 7.02
C TYR A 139 17.48 -3.07 7.90
N ILE A 140 17.76 -4.22 8.51
CA ILE A 140 16.80 -4.90 9.40
C ILE A 140 17.57 -5.57 10.55
N PRO A 141 17.49 -5.08 11.80
CA PRO A 141 17.66 -5.93 12.98
C PRO A 141 16.46 -6.87 13.18
#